data_AF-X1AWJ7-F1
#
_entry.id   AF-X1AWJ7-F1
#
_cell.length_a   1.000
_cell.length_b   1.000
_cell.length_c   1.000
_cell.angle_alpha   90.00
_cell.angle_beta   90.00
_cell.angle_gamma   90.00
#
_symmetry.space_group_name_H-M   'P 1'
#
loop_
_entity.id
_entity.type
_entity.pdbx_description
1 polymer ?
#
loop_
_entity_poly.entity_id
_entity_poly.type
_entity_poly.pdbx_seq_one_letter_code
_entity_poly.pdbx_strand_id
1 'polypeptide(L)'
;MIQDSFIGLSPQSAKEVVLQANLSPEMNASEASGTDLEMLWTSFNRIVTNIENYNFQPALFLNPLSKKIKTWSIIDSVQFPKYHKRTFNEANSCLESLFTELEKEREILSMQNKLDQIIRKNMLKIDNKIKDCQKKLEEMSCWN
;
A
#
# COMPACT_ATOMS: atom_id res chain seq x y z
N MET A 1 9.39 17.02 -12.08
CA MET A 1 9.31 15.61 -12.55
C MET A 1 8.15 15.47 -13.52
N ILE A 2 8.07 14.43 -14.37
CA ILE A 2 6.96 14.24 -15.34
C ILE A 2 5.59 14.35 -14.66
N GLN A 3 5.47 13.93 -13.39
CA GLN A 3 4.25 14.06 -12.58
C GLN A 3 3.75 15.52 -12.41
N ASP A 4 4.65 16.51 -12.43
CA ASP A 4 4.31 17.93 -12.22
C ASP A 4 3.95 18.62 -13.54
N SER A 5 4.30 18.00 -14.67
CA SER A 5 4.06 18.52 -16.02
C SER A 5 2.70 18.11 -16.59
N PHE A 6 2.07 17.06 -16.05
CA PHE A 6 0.82 16.51 -16.56
C PHE A 6 -0.20 16.31 -15.44
N ILE A 7 -1.36 16.97 -15.58
CA ILE A 7 -2.50 16.78 -14.67
C ILE A 7 -3.02 15.35 -14.80
N GLY A 8 -3.31 14.70 -13.67
CA GLY A 8 -3.86 13.35 -13.63
C GLY A 8 -2.81 12.23 -13.66
N LEU A 9 -1.52 12.56 -13.72
CA LEU A 9 -0.46 11.56 -13.64
C LEU A 9 -0.04 11.32 -12.18
N SER A 10 -0.38 10.14 -11.65
CA SER A 10 0.06 9.75 -10.31
C SER A 10 1.59 9.48 -10.28
N PRO A 11 2.25 9.56 -9.11
CA PRO A 11 3.66 9.18 -8.98
C PRO A 11 3.94 7.74 -9.45
N GLN A 12 3.00 6.82 -9.23
CA GLN A 12 3.11 5.44 -9.71
C GLN A 12 3.10 5.39 -11.24
N SER A 13 2.18 6.12 -11.88
CA SER A 13 2.07 6.18 -13.33
C SER A 13 3.30 6.87 -13.95
N ALA A 14 3.80 7.95 -13.34
CA ALA A 14 5.01 8.63 -13.78
C ALA A 14 6.23 7.71 -13.71
N LYS A 15 6.38 6.95 -12.63
CA LYS A 15 7.46 5.95 -12.50
C LYS A 15 7.34 4.84 -13.54
N GLU A 16 6.13 4.46 -13.91
CA GLU A 16 5.88 3.48 -14.96
C GLU A 16 6.36 3.97 -16.32
N VAL A 17 6.07 5.23 -16.68
CA VAL A 17 6.55 5.85 -17.93
C VAL A 17 8.07 5.76 -18.04
N VAL A 18 8.78 6.12 -16.96
CA VAL A 18 10.25 6.10 -16.92
C VAL A 18 10.79 4.68 -17.08
N LEU A 19 10.25 3.72 -16.33
CA LEU A 19 10.71 2.33 -16.38
C LEU A 19 10.42 1.66 -17.72
N GLN A 20 9.26 1.92 -18.32
CA GLN A 20 8.92 1.40 -19.63
C GLN A 20 9.73 2.06 -20.77
N ALA A 21 10.35 3.21 -20.52
CA ALA A 21 11.34 3.83 -21.40
C ALA A 21 12.75 3.23 -21.23
N ASN A 22 12.92 2.22 -20.35
CA ASN A 22 14.21 1.64 -19.95
C ASN A 22 15.17 2.66 -19.31
N LEU A 23 14.63 3.69 -18.66
CA LEU A 23 15.39 4.69 -17.94
C LEU A 23 15.36 4.44 -16.43
N SER A 24 16.38 4.96 -15.73
CA SER A 24 16.42 4.91 -14.27
C SER A 24 15.49 5.98 -13.68
N PRO A 25 14.58 5.62 -12.74
CA PRO A 25 13.79 6.58 -11.98
C PRO A 25 14.61 7.58 -11.15
N GLU A 26 15.87 7.26 -10.87
CA GLU A 26 16.81 8.05 -10.10
C GLU A 26 17.61 9.04 -10.96
N MET A 27 17.48 8.96 -12.29
CA MET A 27 18.17 9.84 -13.23
C MET A 27 17.74 11.30 -13.04
N ASN A 28 18.71 12.22 -13.01
CA ASN A 28 18.40 13.64 -12.95
C ASN A 28 17.89 14.12 -14.32
N ALA A 29 16.78 14.86 -14.32
CA ALA A 29 16.20 15.41 -15.55
C ALA A 29 17.17 16.34 -16.30
N SER A 30 18.11 17.00 -15.61
CA SER A 30 19.14 17.83 -16.26
C SER A 30 20.20 17.02 -17.02
N GLU A 31 20.30 15.73 -16.74
CA GLU A 31 21.28 14.82 -17.36
C GLU A 31 20.66 14.02 -18.53
N ALA A 32 19.36 14.19 -18.79
CA ALA A 32 18.66 13.52 -19.87
C ALA A 32 19.14 14.03 -21.24
N SER A 33 19.58 13.11 -22.09
CA SER A 33 19.91 13.39 -23.48
C SER A 33 18.64 13.60 -24.31
N GLY A 34 18.78 14.12 -25.53
CA GLY A 34 17.66 14.20 -26.49
C GLY A 34 17.02 12.83 -26.74
N THR A 35 17.84 11.78 -26.84
CA THR A 35 17.37 10.40 -27.00
C THR A 35 16.56 9.92 -25.79
N ASP A 36 16.97 10.27 -24.57
CA ASP A 36 16.24 9.89 -23.35
C ASP A 36 14.85 10.56 -23.32
N LEU A 37 14.77 11.82 -23.74
CA LEU A 37 13.49 12.54 -23.85
C LEU A 37 12.58 11.92 -24.92
N GLU A 38 13.12 11.50 -26.06
CA GLU A 38 12.36 10.78 -27.10
C GLU A 38 11.83 9.44 -26.60
N MET A 39 12.63 8.68 -25.84
CA MET A 39 12.21 7.41 -25.23
C MET A 39 11.10 7.63 -24.19
N LEU A 40 11.22 8.65 -23.34
CA LEU A 40 10.17 9.02 -22.38
C LEU A 40 8.87 9.39 -23.08
N TRP A 41 8.94 10.23 -24.11
CA TRP A 41 7.77 10.65 -24.88
C TRP A 41 7.10 9.48 -25.58
N THR A 42 7.89 8.58 -26.17
CA THR A 42 7.39 7.36 -26.81
C THR A 42 6.69 6.44 -25.80
N SER A 43 7.30 6.23 -24.63
CA SER A 43 6.73 5.43 -23.55
C SER A 43 5.41 6.02 -23.04
N PHE A 44 5.39 7.33 -22.78
CA PHE A 44 4.19 8.05 -22.36
C PHE A 44 3.06 7.92 -23.37
N ASN A 45 3.32 8.23 -24.65
CA ASN A 45 2.31 8.16 -25.70
C ASN A 45 1.77 6.75 -25.88
N ARG A 46 2.61 5.72 -25.79
CA ARG A 46 2.15 4.33 -25.87
C ARG A 46 1.17 4.01 -24.74
N ILE A 47 1.46 4.45 -23.51
CA ILE A 47 0.57 4.25 -22.37
C ILE A 47 -0.76 5.00 -22.59
N VAL A 48 -0.71 6.28 -22.96
CA VAL A 48 -1.91 7.10 -23.20
C VAL A 48 -2.77 6.51 -24.33
N THR A 49 -2.15 6.17 -25.46
CA THR A 49 -2.83 5.55 -26.61
C THR A 49 -3.52 4.25 -26.23
N ASN A 50 -2.89 3.44 -25.38
CA ASN A 50 -3.51 2.21 -24.87
C ASN A 50 -4.73 2.50 -23.99
N ILE A 51 -4.68 3.55 -23.16
CA ILE A 51 -5.80 3.96 -22.32
C ILE A 51 -6.97 4.48 -23.19
N GLU A 52 -6.68 5.36 -24.15
CA GLU A 52 -7.68 5.94 -25.06
C GLU A 52 -8.38 4.88 -25.92
N ASN A 53 -7.64 3.86 -26.35
CA ASN A 53 -8.19 2.75 -27.14
C ASN A 53 -8.79 1.63 -26.29
N TYR A 54 -8.96 1.83 -24.98
CA TYR A 54 -9.43 0.79 -24.05
C TYR A 54 -8.59 -0.50 -24.06
N ASN A 55 -7.34 -0.42 -24.51
CA ASN A 55 -6.39 -1.52 -24.56
C ASN A 55 -5.58 -1.59 -23.26
N PHE A 56 -6.26 -1.91 -22.16
CA PHE A 56 -5.63 -2.04 -20.86
C PHE A 56 -6.29 -3.15 -20.04
N GLN A 57 -5.54 -3.71 -19.09
CA GLN A 57 -6.03 -4.77 -18.22
C GLN A 57 -5.82 -4.35 -16.77
N PRO A 58 -6.88 -3.86 -16.09
CA PRO A 58 -6.83 -3.52 -14.68
C PRO A 58 -6.33 -4.70 -13.84
N ALA A 59 -5.41 -4.41 -12.92
CA ALA A 59 -4.81 -5.44 -12.10
C ALA A 59 -4.50 -4.97 -10.68
N LEU A 60 -4.61 -5.92 -9.74
CA LEU A 60 -4.08 -5.82 -8.39
C LEU A 60 -2.72 -6.52 -8.33
N PHE A 61 -1.77 -5.89 -7.65
CA PHE A 61 -0.45 -6.44 -7.37
C PHE A 61 -0.40 -6.87 -5.92
N LEU A 62 -0.26 -8.18 -5.69
CA LEU A 62 -0.35 -8.81 -4.38
C LEU A 62 1.03 -9.27 -3.93
N ASN A 63 1.37 -9.00 -2.66
CA ASN A 63 2.59 -9.53 -2.09
C ASN A 63 2.58 -11.07 -2.18
N PRO A 64 3.63 -11.71 -2.70
CA PRO A 64 3.63 -13.14 -2.96
C PRO A 64 3.41 -14.00 -1.71
N LEU A 65 3.90 -13.54 -0.55
CA LEU A 65 3.84 -14.24 0.72
C LEU A 65 2.58 -13.90 1.51
N SER A 66 2.38 -12.61 1.82
CA SER A 66 1.27 -12.21 2.68
C SER A 66 -0.08 -12.14 1.96
N LYS A 67 -0.08 -12.22 0.62
CA LYS A 67 -1.23 -11.97 -0.26
C LYS A 67 -1.89 -10.60 -0.08
N LYS A 68 -1.30 -9.70 0.72
CA LYS A 68 -1.77 -8.33 0.89
C LYS A 68 -1.62 -7.54 -0.40
N ILE A 69 -2.56 -6.64 -0.65
CA ILE A 69 -2.52 -5.74 -1.79
C ILE A 69 -1.37 -4.75 -1.60
N LYS A 70 -0.48 -4.67 -2.58
CA LYS A 70 0.57 -3.66 -2.67
C LYS A 70 0.07 -2.40 -3.35
N THR A 71 -0.59 -2.57 -4.50
CA THR A 71 -1.19 -1.50 -5.29
C THR A 71 -2.11 -2.07 -6.36
N TRP A 72 -2.73 -1.18 -7.13
CA TRP A 72 -3.48 -1.48 -8.33
C TRP A 72 -3.00 -0.60 -9.49
N SER A 73 -3.26 -1.00 -10.73
CA SER A 73 -2.98 -0.21 -11.93
C SER A 73 -3.84 -0.68 -13.09
N ILE A 74 -4.18 0.24 -14.01
CA ILE A 74 -4.67 -0.10 -15.35
C ILE A 74 -3.53 -0.31 -16.35
N ILE A 75 -2.37 0.31 -16.08
CA ILE A 75 -1.16 0.14 -16.89
C ILE A 75 -0.52 -1.20 -16.53
N ASP A 76 -0.13 -1.97 -17.55
CA ASP A 76 0.64 -3.19 -17.34
C ASP A 76 2.02 -2.84 -16.74
N SER A 77 2.16 -3.07 -15.44
CA SER A 77 3.24 -2.49 -14.67
C SER A 77 4.48 -3.36 -14.65
N VAL A 78 5.60 -2.78 -15.09
CA VAL A 78 6.95 -3.38 -14.97
C VAL A 78 7.58 -3.09 -13.60
N GLN A 79 6.97 -2.22 -12.79
CA GLN A 79 7.44 -1.88 -11.43
C GLN A 79 7.38 -3.04 -10.45
N PHE A 80 6.50 -4.01 -10.68
CA PHE A 80 6.17 -5.05 -9.70
C PHE A 80 6.41 -6.47 -10.21
N PRO A 81 7.60 -6.81 -10.75
CA PRO A 81 7.83 -8.08 -11.44
C PRO A 81 7.75 -9.30 -10.50
N LYS A 82 7.95 -9.10 -9.19
CA LYS A 82 7.90 -10.17 -8.17
C LYS A 82 6.53 -10.30 -7.48
N TYR A 83 5.58 -9.43 -7.82
CA TYR A 83 4.25 -9.46 -7.22
C TYR A 83 3.32 -10.38 -8.00
N HIS A 84 2.38 -11.02 -7.33
CA HIS A 84 1.33 -11.76 -8.01
C HIS A 84 0.35 -10.76 -8.62
N LYS A 85 0.14 -10.86 -9.93
CA LYS A 85 -0.81 -10.03 -10.67
C LYS A 85 -2.16 -10.73 -10.72
N ARG A 86 -3.21 -10.09 -10.19
CA ARG A 86 -4.62 -10.51 -10.38
C ARG A 86 -5.27 -9.54 -11.35
N THR A 87 -5.64 -10.01 -12.53
CA THR A 87 -6.24 -9.20 -13.59
C THR A 87 -7.77 -9.22 -13.53
N PHE A 88 -8.38 -8.16 -14.07
CA PHE A 88 -9.83 -7.95 -14.11
C PHE A 88 -10.22 -7.43 -15.48
N ASN A 89 -11.36 -7.86 -16.03
CA ASN A 89 -11.83 -7.38 -17.33
C ASN A 89 -12.26 -5.91 -17.28
N GLU A 90 -12.78 -5.46 -16.15
CA GLU A 90 -13.28 -4.11 -15.96
C GLU A 90 -12.56 -3.42 -14.80
N ALA A 91 -12.34 -2.11 -14.95
CA ALA A 91 -11.70 -1.30 -13.91
C ALA A 91 -12.57 -1.24 -12.63
N ASN A 92 -13.89 -1.19 -12.79
CA ASN A 92 -14.83 -1.17 -11.67
C ASN A 92 -14.72 -2.43 -10.82
N SER A 93 -14.71 -3.62 -11.43
CA SER A 93 -14.53 -4.88 -10.69
C SER A 93 -13.18 -4.97 -9.97
N CYS A 94 -12.12 -4.40 -10.56
CA CYS A 94 -10.82 -4.28 -9.90
C CYS A 94 -10.90 -3.41 -8.64
N LEU A 95 -11.54 -2.24 -8.75
CA LEU A 95 -11.71 -1.31 -7.64
C LEU A 95 -12.65 -1.85 -6.55
N GLU A 96 -13.73 -2.52 -6.91
CA GLU A 96 -14.60 -3.21 -5.97
C GLU A 96 -13.83 -4.26 -5.17
N SER A 97 -13.02 -5.09 -5.85
CA SER A 97 -12.16 -6.06 -5.18
C SER A 97 -11.13 -5.37 -4.27
N LEU A 98 -10.54 -4.25 -4.70
CA LEU A 98 -9.58 -3.49 -3.91
C LEU A 98 -10.20 -2.99 -2.60
N PHE A 99 -11.29 -2.23 -2.70
CA PHE A 99 -11.89 -1.58 -1.55
C PHE A 99 -12.57 -2.58 -0.61
N THR A 100 -13.11 -3.69 -1.14
CA THR A 100 -13.64 -4.79 -0.31
C THR A 100 -12.55 -5.39 0.58
N GLU A 101 -11.37 -5.67 0.04
CA GLU A 101 -10.26 -6.23 0.83
C GLU A 101 -9.68 -5.21 1.82
N LEU A 102 -9.56 -3.93 1.41
CA LEU A 102 -9.11 -2.87 2.33
C LEU A 102 -10.07 -2.66 3.51
N GLU A 103 -11.38 -2.76 3.28
CA GLU A 103 -12.36 -2.62 4.36
C GLU A 103 -12.27 -3.80 5.33
N LYS A 104 -12.18 -5.04 4.82
CA LYS A 104 -11.95 -6.23 5.66
C LYS A 104 -10.69 -6.09 6.54
N GLU A 105 -9.58 -5.62 5.96
CA GLU A 105 -8.35 -5.39 6.73
C GLU A 105 -8.56 -4.33 7.82
N ARG A 106 -9.27 -3.25 7.52
CA ARG A 106 -9.60 -2.19 8.48
C ARG A 106 -10.48 -2.71 9.61
N GLU A 107 -11.50 -3.51 9.30
CA GLU A 107 -12.37 -4.12 10.31
C GLU A 107 -11.59 -5.04 11.25
N ILE A 108 -10.72 -5.89 10.71
CA ILE A 108 -9.86 -6.78 11.50
C ILE A 108 -8.96 -5.97 12.44
N LEU A 109 -8.29 -4.93 11.93
CA LEU A 109 -7.44 -4.06 12.76
C LEU A 109 -8.25 -3.34 13.85
N SER A 110 -9.46 -2.90 13.53
CA SER A 110 -10.37 -2.29 14.51
C SER A 110 -10.73 -3.26 15.63
N MET A 111 -11.06 -4.51 15.30
CA MET A 111 -11.34 -5.56 16.28
C MET A 111 -10.12 -5.88 17.15
N GLN A 112 -8.93 -6.01 16.56
CA GLN A 112 -7.68 -6.23 17.28
C GLN A 112 -7.41 -5.11 18.29
N ASN A 113 -7.53 -3.84 17.86
CA ASN A 113 -7.33 -2.70 18.75
C ASN A 113 -8.32 -2.68 19.92
N LYS A 114 -9.60 -3.05 19.68
CA LYS A 114 -10.60 -3.15 20.75
C LYS A 114 -10.24 -4.25 21.75
N LEU A 115 -9.81 -5.41 21.28
CA LEU A 115 -9.38 -6.52 22.13
C LEU A 115 -8.17 -6.12 22.99
N ASP A 116 -7.15 -5.50 22.38
CA ASP A 116 -5.96 -5.03 23.09
C ASP A 116 -6.31 -4.03 24.19
N GLN A 117 -7.24 -3.11 23.93
CA GLN A 117 -7.71 -2.17 24.95
C GLN A 117 -8.39 -2.88 26.13
N ILE A 118 -9.24 -3.88 25.85
CA ILE A 118 -9.91 -4.68 26.89
C ILE A 118 -8.88 -5.44 27.71
N ILE A 119 -7.92 -6.10 27.07
CA ILE A 119 -6.85 -6.86 27.73
C ILE A 119 -6.04 -5.94 28.62
N ARG A 120 -5.54 -4.80 28.10
CA ARG A 120 -4.77 -3.82 28.87
C ARG A 120 -5.55 -3.30 30.09
N LYS A 121 -6.83 -2.97 29.92
CA LYS A 121 -7.70 -2.52 31.02
C LYS A 121 -7.84 -3.58 32.10
N ASN A 122 -7.97 -4.84 31.72
CA ASN A 122 -8.09 -5.94 32.68
C ASN A 122 -6.78 -6.24 33.39
N MET A 123 -5.65 -6.21 32.67
CA MET A 123 -4.31 -6.35 33.27
C MET A 123 -4.07 -5.27 34.33
N LEU A 124 -4.37 -4.00 34.03
CA LEU A 124 -4.25 -2.90 35.00
C LEU A 124 -5.10 -3.13 36.26
N LYS A 125 -6.33 -3.66 36.12
CA LYS A 125 -7.16 -4.00 37.27
C LYS A 125 -6.56 -5.11 38.12
N ILE A 126 -5.96 -6.13 37.48
CA ILE A 126 -5.30 -7.24 38.18
C ILE A 126 -4.07 -6.71 38.92
N ASP A 127 -3.22 -5.93 38.26
CA ASP A 127 -2.03 -5.33 38.87
C ASP A 127 -2.39 -4.47 40.09
N ASN A 128 -3.45 -3.66 40.01
CA ASN A 128 -3.91 -2.86 41.14
C ASN A 128 -4.39 -3.75 42.30
N LYS A 129 -5.13 -4.82 42.01
CA LYS A 129 -5.55 -5.77 43.06
C LYS A 129 -4.37 -6.49 43.71
N ILE A 130 -3.35 -6.85 42.94
CA ILE A 130 -2.13 -7.47 43.48
C ILE A 130 -1.44 -6.50 44.43
N LYS A 131 -1.27 -5.23 44.03
CA LYS A 131 -0.67 -4.18 44.87
C LYS A 131 -1.46 -3.97 46.17
N ASP A 132 -2.79 -3.90 46.09
CA ASP A 132 -3.65 -3.74 47.26
C ASP A 132 -3.51 -4.93 48.23
N CYS A 133 -3.44 -6.17 47.71
CA CYS A 133 -3.22 -7.36 48.53
C CYS A 133 -1.84 -7.36 49.18
N GLN A 134 -0.78 -6.98 48.45
CA GLN A 134 0.58 -6.87 48.99
C GLN A 134 0.65 -5.85 50.12
N LYS A 135 0.04 -4.68 49.94
CA LYS A 135 -0.01 -3.65 50.97
C LYS A 135 -0.71 -4.15 52.25
N LYS A 136 -1.83 -4.87 52.11
CA LYS A 136 -2.53 -5.46 53.27
C LYS A 136 -1.70 -6.51 54.00
N LEU A 137 -0.93 -7.32 53.26
CA LEU A 137 -0.02 -8.30 53.86
C LEU A 137 1.10 -7.61 54.64
N GLU A 138 1.69 -6.55 54.10
CA GLU A 138 2.70 -5.74 54.79
C GLU A 138 2.14 -5.12 56.07
N GLU A 139 0.96 -4.50 55.99
CA GLU A 139 0.28 -3.93 57.15
C GLU A 139 0.09 -4.99 58.24
N MET A 140 -0.46 -6.17 57.92
CA MET A 140 -0.63 -7.28 58.87
C MET A 140 0.68 -7.78 59.47
N SER A 141 1.77 -7.79 58.70
CA SER A 141 3.09 -8.22 59.19
C SER A 141 3.72 -7.24 60.18
N CYS A 142 3.33 -5.96 60.17
CA CYS A 142 3.80 -4.96 61.13
C CYS A 142 3.09 -5.01 62.50
N TRP A 143 1.99 -5.78 62.62
CA TRP A 143 1.25 -5.95 63.88
C TRP A 143 1.62 -7.23 64.64
N ASN A 144 2.52 -8.05 64.11
CA ASN A 144 3.13 -9.22 64.76
C ASN A 144 4.58 -8.94 65.13
#